data_AF-A0A8I0FCF0-F1
#
_entry.id   AF-A0A8I0FCF0-F1
#
_cell.length_a   1.000
_cell.length_b   1.000
_cell.length_c   1.000
_cell.angle_alpha   90.00
_cell.angle_beta   90.00
_cell.angle_gamma   90.00
#
_symmetry.space_group_name_H-M   'P 1'
#
loop_
_entity.id
_entity.type
_entity.pdbx_description
1 polymer ?
#
loop_
_entity_poly.entity_id
_entity_poly.type
_entity_poly.pdbx_seq_one_letter_code
_entity_poly.pdbx_strand_id
1 'polypeptide(L)'
;GSLPKPSWLAEPEKLWSPWKLENEGLVEGKKDALRLALHEQKLAGIDIVSDGEQTRQHFVTTFIEHLNGVDFEKRETVRIRDRYDASVPSVVGAVSRQKPVFVEDAKFLRQQTDQPIKWALPGPMTMIDTLYDGHY
;
A
#
# COMPACT_ATOMS: atom_id res chain seq x y z
N GLY A 1 2.76 10.99 1.00
CA GLY A 1 1.92 10.07 0.21
C GLY A 1 2.85 9.30 -0.69
N SER A 2 2.37 8.73 -1.79
CA SER A 2 3.23 7.98 -2.71
C SER A 2 4.33 8.83 -3.34
N LEU A 3 5.54 8.27 -3.36
CA LEU A 3 6.67 8.71 -4.19
C LEU A 3 6.96 7.63 -5.24
N PRO A 4 7.59 7.98 -6.38
CA PRO A 4 7.96 7.00 -7.40
C PRO A 4 8.80 5.88 -6.79
N LYS A 5 8.38 4.63 -7.01
CA LYS A 5 9.19 3.48 -6.58
C LYS A 5 10.44 3.39 -7.42
N PRO A 6 11.60 3.06 -6.84
CA PRO A 6 12.79 2.77 -7.61
C PRO A 6 12.54 1.65 -8.63
N SER A 7 13.08 1.81 -9.84
CA SER A 7 12.86 0.88 -10.96
C SER A 7 13.37 -0.54 -10.69
N TRP A 8 14.27 -0.70 -9.72
CA TRP A 8 14.75 -1.99 -9.25
C TRP A 8 13.77 -2.70 -8.30
N LEU A 9 12.83 -1.97 -7.68
CA LEU A 9 11.83 -2.54 -6.77
C LEU A 9 10.55 -2.94 -7.53
N ALA A 10 10.09 -2.07 -8.44
CA ALA A 10 8.90 -2.28 -9.25
C ALA A 10 9.04 -1.53 -10.60
N GLU A 11 8.38 -2.04 -11.65
CA GLU A 11 8.26 -1.35 -12.94
C GLU A 11 7.54 0.00 -12.77
N PRO A 12 8.12 1.13 -13.22
CA PRO A 12 7.47 2.44 -13.19
C PRO A 12 6.21 2.52 -14.06
N GLU A 13 5.40 3.57 -13.87
CA GLU A 13 4.25 3.91 -14.72
C GLU A 13 3.16 2.83 -14.84
N LYS A 14 3.15 1.88 -13.90
CA LYS A 14 2.20 0.77 -13.87
C LYS A 14 1.44 0.74 -12.54
N LEU A 15 0.10 0.73 -12.63
CA LEU A 15 -0.79 0.86 -11.47
C LEU A 15 -0.65 -0.30 -10.46
N TRP A 16 -0.45 -1.52 -10.95
CA TRP A 16 -0.19 -2.73 -10.15
C TRP A 16 1.08 -3.40 -10.64
N SER A 17 2.18 -2.72 -10.40
CA SER A 17 3.49 -3.24 -10.75
C SER A 17 3.90 -4.36 -9.80
N PRO A 18 4.18 -5.58 -10.29
CA PRO A 18 4.68 -6.65 -9.44
C PRO A 18 6.05 -6.28 -8.86
N TRP A 19 6.36 -6.83 -7.68
CA TRP A 19 7.70 -6.71 -7.14
C TRP A 19 8.70 -7.42 -8.06
N LYS A 20 9.86 -6.81 -8.26
CA LYS A 20 10.98 -7.44 -8.98
C LYS A 20 11.88 -8.29 -8.09
N LEU A 21 11.79 -8.08 -6.78
CA LEU A 21 12.55 -8.78 -5.75
C LEU A 21 11.63 -9.75 -5.00
N GLU A 22 12.22 -10.78 -4.39
CA GLU A 22 11.50 -11.82 -3.65
C GLU A 22 12.16 -12.10 -2.29
N ASN A 23 11.43 -12.75 -1.40
CA ASN A 23 11.91 -13.22 -0.09
C ASN A 23 12.60 -12.12 0.73
N GLU A 24 13.75 -12.42 1.34
CA GLU A 24 14.53 -11.46 2.12
C GLU A 24 14.97 -10.26 1.27
N GLY A 25 15.34 -10.48 0.00
CA GLY A 25 15.70 -9.41 -0.93
C GLY A 25 14.57 -8.41 -1.14
N LEU A 26 13.31 -8.85 -1.15
CA LEU A 26 12.16 -7.94 -1.19
C LEU A 26 12.02 -7.13 0.11
N VAL A 27 12.23 -7.77 1.26
CA VAL A 27 12.14 -7.08 2.56
C VAL A 27 13.21 -6.00 2.66
N GLU A 28 14.44 -6.30 2.26
CA GLU A 28 15.53 -5.33 2.23
C GLU A 28 15.28 -4.23 1.19
N GLY A 29 14.89 -4.60 -0.03
CA GLY A 29 14.60 -3.64 -1.09
C GLY A 29 13.49 -2.66 -0.72
N LYS A 30 12.42 -3.10 -0.04
CA LYS A 30 11.39 -2.19 0.46
C LYS A 30 11.93 -1.20 1.49
N LYS A 31 12.77 -1.67 2.42
CA LYS A 31 13.40 -0.83 3.45
C LYS A 31 14.34 0.18 2.83
N ASP A 32 15.12 -0.22 1.83
CA ASP A 32 16.04 0.67 1.12
C ASP A 32 15.27 1.73 0.36
N ALA A 33 14.23 1.36 -0.40
CA ALA A 33 13.39 2.31 -1.10
C ALA A 33 12.75 3.33 -0.14
N LEU A 34 12.30 2.90 1.04
CA LEU A 34 11.79 3.78 2.09
C LEU A 34 12.87 4.75 2.61
N ARG A 35 14.10 4.29 2.85
CA ARG A 35 15.22 5.16 3.26
C ARG A 35 15.53 6.20 2.20
N LEU A 36 15.60 5.79 0.93
CA LEU A 36 15.80 6.69 -0.21
C LEU A 36 14.69 7.75 -0.27
N ALA A 37 13.42 7.34 -0.19
CA ALA A 37 12.28 8.26 -0.15
C ALA A 37 12.36 9.27 1.00
N LEU A 38 12.77 8.84 2.19
CA LEU A 38 12.98 9.73 3.33
C LEU A 38 14.15 10.70 3.08
N HIS A 39 15.27 10.20 2.54
CA HIS A 39 16.46 11.00 2.28
C HIS A 39 16.16 12.14 1.30
N GLU A 40 15.47 11.86 0.20
CA GLU A 40 15.03 12.86 -0.78
C GLU A 40 14.14 13.93 -0.13
N GLN A 41 13.18 13.53 0.70
CA GLN A 41 12.32 14.49 1.42
C GLN A 41 13.13 15.39 2.36
N LYS A 42 14.14 14.84 3.05
CA LYS A 42 15.04 15.62 3.92
C LYS A 42 15.90 16.61 3.13
N LEU A 43 16.49 16.17 2.02
CA LEU A 43 17.27 17.04 1.13
C LEU A 43 16.42 18.18 0.55
N ALA A 44 15.15 17.90 0.24
CA ALA A 44 14.20 18.89 -0.23
C ALA A 44 13.68 19.85 0.86
N GLY A 45 14.06 19.66 2.13
CA GLY A 45 13.62 20.50 3.24
C GLY A 45 12.16 20.31 3.64
N ILE A 46 11.59 19.12 3.43
CA ILE A 46 10.21 18.82 3.82
C ILE A 46 10.10 18.64 5.35
N ASP A 47 9.23 19.41 6.00
CA ASP A 47 9.04 19.39 7.46
C ASP A 47 8.30 18.15 7.97
N ILE A 48 7.24 17.75 7.26
CA ILE A 48 6.41 16.57 7.59
C ILE A 48 6.64 15.49 6.53
N VAL A 49 7.44 14.50 6.89
CA VAL A 49 7.88 13.44 5.98
C VAL A 49 6.90 12.28 5.93
N SER A 50 7.02 11.42 4.91
CA SER A 50 6.23 10.19 4.78
C SER A 50 7.11 9.00 4.36
N ASP A 51 6.56 7.78 4.41
CA ASP A 51 7.20 6.55 3.93
C ASP A 51 7.32 6.47 2.41
N GLY A 52 6.76 7.44 1.68
CA GLY A 52 6.66 7.40 0.22
C GLY A 52 5.78 6.25 -0.30
N GLU A 53 5.07 5.53 0.58
CA GLU A 53 4.31 4.30 0.28
C GLU A 53 5.15 3.22 -0.43
N GLN A 54 6.45 3.17 -0.13
CA GLN A 54 7.42 2.32 -0.83
C GLN A 54 7.22 0.82 -0.55
N THR A 55 6.70 0.47 0.63
CA THR A 55 6.52 -0.93 1.06
C THR A 55 5.23 -1.57 0.52
N ARG A 56 4.40 -0.80 -0.20
CA ARG A 56 3.05 -1.15 -0.65
C ARG A 56 3.02 -1.35 -2.16
N GLN A 57 2.43 -2.43 -2.66
CA GLN A 57 2.26 -2.58 -4.12
C GLN A 57 1.27 -1.53 -4.63
N HIS A 58 0.13 -1.44 -3.95
CA HIS A 58 -0.91 -0.46 -4.23
C HIS A 58 -1.53 0.02 -2.92
N PHE A 59 -1.89 1.31 -2.85
CA PHE A 59 -2.21 1.98 -1.59
C PHE A 59 -3.47 1.44 -0.89
N VAL A 60 -4.40 0.87 -1.66
CA VAL A 60 -5.65 0.30 -1.13
C VAL A 60 -5.53 -1.21 -0.91
N THR A 61 -5.17 -1.96 -1.95
CA THR A 61 -5.22 -3.42 -1.94
C THR A 61 -4.26 -4.01 -0.93
N THR A 62 -3.05 -3.44 -0.76
CA THR A 62 -2.10 -3.91 0.26
C THR A 62 -2.74 -3.89 1.66
N PHE A 63 -3.58 -2.91 1.97
CA PHE A 63 -4.26 -2.89 3.27
C PHE A 63 -5.36 -3.96 3.36
N ILE A 64 -6.16 -4.09 2.30
CA ILE A 64 -7.26 -5.05 2.21
C ILE A 64 -6.77 -6.50 2.26
N GLU A 65 -5.62 -6.81 1.67
CA GLU A 65 -4.97 -8.14 1.70
C GLU A 65 -4.71 -8.65 3.12
N HIS A 66 -4.69 -7.76 4.10
CA HIS A 66 -4.48 -8.07 5.51
C HIS A 66 -5.78 -8.07 6.33
N LEU A 67 -6.94 -7.99 5.69
CA LEU A 67 -8.26 -8.05 6.33
C LEU A 67 -8.89 -9.43 6.14
N ASN A 68 -9.53 -9.93 7.19
CA ASN A 68 -10.39 -11.11 7.09
C ASN A 68 -11.68 -10.75 6.35
N GLY A 69 -12.33 -11.76 5.77
CA GLY A 69 -13.61 -11.60 5.08
C GLY A 69 -13.50 -11.12 3.63
N VAL A 70 -12.27 -10.98 3.10
CA VAL A 70 -12.01 -10.64 1.70
C VAL A 70 -11.27 -11.77 1.01
N ASP A 71 -11.79 -12.20 -0.13
CA ASP A 71 -11.21 -13.23 -0.99
C ASP A 71 -10.59 -12.56 -2.23
N PHE A 72 -9.28 -12.77 -2.40
CA PHE A 72 -8.49 -12.22 -3.50
C PHE A 72 -8.42 -13.15 -4.72
N GLU A 73 -8.81 -14.42 -4.57
CA GLU A 73 -8.94 -15.36 -5.68
C GLU A 73 -10.32 -15.22 -6.34
N LYS A 74 -11.37 -15.04 -5.54
CA LYS A 74 -12.71 -14.74 -6.04
C LYS A 74 -12.83 -13.28 -6.46
N ARG A 75 -12.72 -13.03 -7.76
CA ARG A 75 -12.76 -11.67 -8.33
C ARG A 75 -13.98 -11.45 -9.20
N GLU A 76 -14.55 -10.25 -9.10
CA GLU A 76 -15.68 -9.81 -9.91
C GLU A 76 -15.33 -8.50 -10.63
N THR A 77 -15.96 -8.25 -11.78
CA THR A 77 -15.77 -6.99 -12.50
C THR A 77 -16.74 -5.94 -11.99
N VAL A 78 -16.22 -4.83 -11.46
CA VAL A 78 -17.04 -3.74 -10.90
C VAL A 78 -16.67 -2.42 -11.55
N ARG A 79 -17.67 -1.55 -11.76
CA ARG A 79 -17.48 -0.18 -12.25
C ARG A 79 -16.98 0.71 -11.10
N ILE A 80 -15.73 1.10 -11.14
CA ILE A 80 -15.11 1.94 -10.10
C ILE A 80 -15.45 3.41 -10.35
N ARG A 81 -16.30 3.98 -9.48
CA ARG A 81 -16.68 5.40 -9.45
C ARG A 81 -17.15 5.93 -10.82
N ASP A 82 -17.91 5.13 -11.57
CA ASP A 82 -18.36 5.41 -12.93
C ASP A 82 -17.27 5.72 -13.97
N ARG A 83 -15.99 5.51 -13.63
CA ARG A 83 -14.85 5.88 -14.49
C ARG A 83 -14.32 4.73 -15.33
N TYR A 84 -14.13 3.56 -14.73
CA TYR A 84 -13.56 2.40 -15.41
C TYR A 84 -13.99 1.09 -14.74
N ASP A 85 -13.89 -0.01 -15.48
CA ASP A 85 -14.17 -1.35 -14.96
C ASP A 85 -12.87 -1.96 -14.46
N ALA A 86 -12.93 -2.60 -13.29
CA ALA A 86 -11.79 -3.30 -12.73
C ALA A 86 -12.22 -4.66 -12.16
N SER A 87 -11.37 -5.67 -12.35
CA SER A 87 -11.49 -6.93 -11.63
C SER A 87 -11.03 -6.71 -10.19
N VAL A 88 -11.94 -6.82 -9.23
CA VAL A 88 -11.69 -6.52 -7.81
C VAL A 88 -11.94 -7.75 -6.94
N PRO A 89 -11.29 -7.84 -5.75
CA PRO A 89 -11.55 -8.89 -4.76
C PRO A 89 -13.00 -8.85 -4.25
N SER A 90 -13.48 -9.97 -3.72
CA SER A 90 -14.85 -10.08 -3.17
C SER A 90 -14.86 -10.11 -1.66
N VAL A 91 -15.77 -9.36 -1.05
CA VAL A 91 -16.14 -9.54 0.36
C VAL A 91 -17.02 -10.78 0.46
N VAL A 92 -16.56 -11.79 1.20
CA VAL A 92 -17.21 -13.11 1.35
C VAL A 92 -17.68 -13.37 2.79
N GLY A 93 -17.39 -12.46 3.71
CA GLY A 93 -17.78 -12.56 5.11
C GLY A 93 -17.52 -11.26 5.88
N ALA A 94 -17.77 -11.29 7.19
CA ALA A 94 -17.60 -10.13 8.04
C ALA A 94 -16.15 -9.61 8.02
N VAL A 95 -15.99 -8.34 7.61
CA VAL A 95 -14.67 -7.70 7.48
C VAL A 95 -14.11 -7.38 8.85
N SER A 96 -12.91 -7.87 9.16
CA SER A 96 -12.23 -7.56 10.42
C SER A 96 -10.72 -7.49 10.26
N ARG A 97 -10.08 -6.61 11.06
CA ARG A 97 -8.63 -6.47 11.14
C ARG A 97 -8.09 -7.18 12.38
N GLN A 98 -7.44 -8.32 12.18
CA GLN A 98 -6.90 -9.13 13.28
C GLN A 98 -5.56 -8.61 13.82
N LYS A 99 -4.72 -8.05 12.93
CA LYS A 99 -3.35 -7.62 13.25
C LYS A 99 -3.07 -6.22 12.69
N PRO A 100 -2.11 -5.47 13.24
CA PRO A 100 -1.63 -4.25 12.60
C PRO A 100 -1.04 -4.56 11.22
N VAL A 101 -1.35 -3.75 10.20
CA VAL A 101 -0.91 -3.99 8.82
C VAL A 101 0.46 -3.39 8.55
N PHE A 102 0.65 -2.11 8.90
CA PHE A 102 1.85 -1.34 8.54
C PHE A 102 2.72 -0.94 9.74
N VAL A 103 2.48 -1.52 10.92
CA VAL A 103 3.13 -1.05 12.15
C VAL A 103 4.65 -1.23 12.11
N GLU A 104 5.14 -2.31 11.51
CA GLU A 104 6.58 -2.58 11.43
C GLU A 104 7.28 -1.64 10.45
N ASP A 105 6.65 -1.32 9.31
CA ASP A 105 7.15 -0.30 8.38
C ASP A 105 7.17 1.10 9.01
N ALA A 106 6.12 1.44 9.77
CA ALA A 106 6.03 2.71 10.49
C ALA A 106 7.08 2.83 11.59
N LYS A 107 7.30 1.75 12.36
CA LYS A 107 8.40 1.67 13.35
C LYS A 107 9.76 1.85 12.68
N PHE A 108 9.97 1.18 11.56
CA PHE A 108 11.21 1.29 10.81
C PHE A 108 11.46 2.72 10.33
N LEU A 109 10.46 3.39 9.74
CA LEU A 109 10.60 4.80 9.35
C LEU A 109 10.89 5.71 10.55
N ARG A 110 10.19 5.50 11.68
CA ARG A 110 10.41 6.28 12.90
C ARG A 110 11.84 6.17 13.42
N GLN A 111 12.50 5.01 13.29
CA GLN A 111 13.90 4.85 13.66
C GLN A 111 14.88 5.68 12.81
N GLN A 112 14.44 6.20 11.65
CA GLN A 112 15.29 6.96 10.72
C GLN A 112 15.11 8.49 10.84
N THR A 113 14.13 8.97 11.61
CA THR A 113 13.81 10.41 11.70
C THR A 113 13.00 10.79 12.93
N ASP A 114 13.32 11.94 13.50
CA ASP A 114 12.56 12.60 14.57
C ASP A 114 11.49 13.56 14.03
N GLN A 115 11.48 13.82 12.71
CA GLN A 115 10.47 14.69 12.09
C GLN A 115 9.05 14.11 12.25
N PRO A 116 8.00 14.96 12.25
CA PRO A 116 6.63 14.49 12.15
C PRO A 116 6.43 13.60 10.92
N ILE A 117 5.75 12.46 11.11
CA ILE A 117 5.48 11.50 10.03
C ILE A 117 4.01 11.58 9.65
N LYS A 118 3.74 11.74 8.36
CA LYS A 118 2.42 11.50 7.76
C LYS A 118 2.35 10.07 7.24
N TRP A 119 1.55 9.24 7.91
CA TRP A 119 1.26 7.88 7.46
C TRP A 119 -0.07 7.85 6.71
N ALA A 120 -0.04 7.59 5.40
CA ALA A 120 -1.26 7.51 4.59
C ALA A 120 -1.96 6.16 4.80
N LEU A 121 -3.28 6.19 5.06
CA LEU A 121 -4.14 5.00 5.09
C LEU A 121 -5.35 5.23 4.18
N PRO A 122 -5.82 4.20 3.47
CA PRO A 122 -7.06 4.31 2.70
C PRO A 122 -8.25 4.47 3.65
N GLY A 123 -9.12 5.42 3.35
CA GLY A 123 -10.40 5.56 4.04
C GLY A 123 -11.37 4.43 3.66
N PRO A 124 -12.35 4.11 4.52
CA PRO A 124 -13.28 3.00 4.32
C PRO A 124 -14.07 3.09 3.01
N MET A 125 -14.55 4.27 2.63
CA MET A 125 -15.27 4.45 1.36
C MET A 125 -14.41 4.11 0.14
N THR A 126 -13.12 4.46 0.16
CA THR A 126 -12.21 4.10 -0.93
C THR A 126 -11.97 2.59 -0.98
N MET A 127 -11.99 1.90 0.16
CA MET A 127 -11.84 0.44 0.19
C MET A 127 -13.08 -0.25 -0.38
N ILE A 128 -14.28 0.17 0.03
CA ILE A 128 -15.56 -0.38 -0.45
C ILE A 128 -15.70 -0.20 -1.97
N ASP A 129 -15.36 0.98 -2.50
CA ASP A 129 -15.39 1.24 -3.95
C ASP A 129 -14.46 0.33 -4.77
N THR A 130 -13.51 -0.35 -4.12
CA THR A 130 -12.49 -1.21 -4.76
C THR A 130 -12.69 -2.69 -4.46
N LEU A 131 -13.87 -3.06 -3.99
CA LEU A 131 -14.27 -4.41 -3.66
C LEU A 131 -15.65 -4.71 -4.26
N TYR A 132 -15.89 -5.98 -4.55
CA TYR A 132 -17.24 -6.47 -4.79
C TYR A 132 -17.87 -6.90 -3.46
N ASP A 133 -19.08 -6.43 -3.18
CA ASP A 133 -19.83 -6.89 -2.01
C ASP A 133 -20.62 -8.15 -2.36
N GLY A 134 -20.14 -9.30 -1.87
CA GLY A 134 -20.81 -10.59 -2.02
C GLY A 134 -21.38 -11.12 -0.70
N HIS A 135 -21.40 -10.32 0.37
CA HIS A 135 -21.80 -10.76 1.70
C HIS A 135 -22.94 -9.93 2.31
N TYR A 136 -22.95 -8.61 2.10
CA TYR A 136 -23.95 -7.71 2.69
C TYR A 136 -25.08 -7.33 1.73
#